data_AF-A0A0L0M2H0-F1
#
_entry.id   AF-A0A0L0M2H0-F1
#
_cell.length_a   1.000
_cell.length_b   1.000
_cell.length_c   1.000
_cell.angle_alpha   90.00
_cell.angle_beta   90.00
_cell.angle_gamma   90.00
#
_symmetry.space_group_name_H-M   'P 1'
#
loop_
_entity.id
_entity.type
_entity.pdbx_description
1 polymer ?
#
loop_
_entity_poly.entity_id
_entity_poly.type
_entity_poly.pdbx_seq_one_letter_code
_entity_poly.pdbx_strand_id
1 'polypeptide(L)'
;MNFIDFTRMMGAFASTRYGLRFSDRATFDSWQTRRLDAFLRTRLTQASFYRDYPRHELAALPVVDKPFTLQRFAAFNTRGIALETALAAARALESSGVLPSQFDPKLTAGLSSGTSGRPGVFLASASERATWAGIMLARTLDRDLLRLLATRAKPLRVAFFLRANSSLYTTLHSHRIEFRFFDLQAGAHTHIDTLAGFAPEVLVAPASVLGWLAGETLAGRLPLSPRKVISVAEVLEPDDEALIREAWGKLVHQLY
;
A
#
# COMPACT_ATOMS: atom_id res chain seq x y z
N MET A 1 -7.03 11.55 -11.12
CA MET A 1 -6.81 10.30 -11.90
C MET A 1 -7.52 10.43 -13.24
N ASN A 2 -6.87 10.08 -14.36
CA ASN A 2 -7.53 10.13 -15.68
C ASN A 2 -8.41 8.89 -15.92
N PHE A 3 -9.19 8.87 -17.01
CA PHE A 3 -10.10 7.77 -17.33
C PHE A 3 -9.39 6.42 -17.55
N ILE A 4 -8.21 6.40 -18.17
CA ILE A 4 -7.44 5.18 -18.44
C ILE A 4 -6.95 4.55 -17.13
N ASP A 5 -6.46 5.36 -16.20
CA ASP A 5 -6.02 4.89 -14.89
C ASP A 5 -7.22 4.40 -14.06
N PHE A 6 -8.37 5.07 -14.16
CA PHE A 6 -9.59 4.61 -13.50
C PHE A 6 -10.07 3.24 -14.02
N THR A 7 -10.12 3.04 -15.35
CA THR A 7 -10.51 1.73 -15.91
C THR A 7 -9.54 0.64 -15.51
N ARG A 8 -8.24 0.94 -15.45
CA ARG A 8 -7.22 0.02 -14.95
C ARG A 8 -7.42 -0.34 -13.47
N MET A 9 -7.68 0.64 -12.62
CA MET A 9 -7.99 0.42 -11.21
C MET A 9 -9.22 -0.48 -11.05
N MET A 10 -10.31 -0.20 -11.78
CA MET A 10 -11.53 -1.02 -11.72
C MET A 10 -11.31 -2.44 -12.26
N GLY A 11 -10.51 -2.60 -13.32
CA GLY A 11 -10.14 -3.93 -13.83
C GLY A 11 -9.29 -4.72 -12.84
N ALA A 12 -8.33 -4.08 -12.18
CA ALA A 12 -7.52 -4.69 -11.13
C ALA A 12 -8.38 -5.09 -9.91
N PHE A 13 -9.33 -4.23 -9.52
CA PHE A 13 -10.30 -4.53 -8.48
C PHE A 13 -11.14 -5.77 -8.82
N ALA A 14 -11.78 -5.79 -10.00
CA ALA A 14 -12.66 -6.87 -10.40
C ALA A 14 -11.91 -8.21 -10.54
N SER A 15 -10.74 -8.20 -11.19
CA SER A 15 -9.91 -9.38 -11.35
C SER A 15 -9.43 -9.94 -10.00
N THR A 16 -9.02 -9.08 -9.07
CA THR A 16 -8.60 -9.49 -7.72
C THR A 16 -9.77 -10.04 -6.90
N ARG A 17 -10.92 -9.37 -6.92
CA ARG A 17 -12.08 -9.70 -6.07
C ARG A 17 -12.83 -10.95 -6.52
N TYR A 18 -12.92 -11.14 -7.84
CA TYR A 18 -13.80 -12.13 -8.46
C TYR A 18 -13.06 -13.13 -9.35
N GLY A 19 -11.94 -12.73 -9.98
CA GLY A 19 -11.21 -13.56 -10.93
C GLY A 19 -10.11 -14.45 -10.33
N LEU A 20 -9.60 -14.14 -9.13
CA LEU A 20 -8.59 -14.95 -8.43
C LEU A 20 -9.26 -15.97 -7.49
N ARG A 21 -10.14 -16.81 -8.05
CA ARG A 21 -10.80 -17.91 -7.36
C ARG A 21 -10.47 -19.21 -8.09
N PHE A 22 -9.97 -20.18 -7.34
CA PHE A 22 -9.51 -21.46 -7.87
C PHE A 22 -10.28 -22.58 -7.17
N SER A 23 -10.73 -23.57 -7.93
CA SER A 23 -11.45 -24.74 -7.41
C SER A 23 -10.55 -25.63 -6.55
N ASP A 24 -9.29 -25.72 -6.93
CA ASP A 24 -8.29 -26.61 -6.35
C ASP A 24 -6.88 -26.05 -6.56
N ARG A 25 -5.92 -26.71 -5.89
CA ARG A 25 -4.51 -26.35 -5.94
C ARG A 25 -3.91 -26.47 -7.35
N ALA A 26 -4.26 -27.52 -8.10
CA ALA A 26 -3.70 -27.75 -9.43
C ALA A 26 -4.07 -26.63 -10.43
N THR A 27 -5.30 -26.13 -10.34
CA THR A 27 -5.78 -25.00 -11.14
C THR A 27 -5.07 -23.70 -10.75
N PHE A 28 -4.84 -23.49 -9.45
CA PHE A 28 -4.04 -22.36 -8.96
C PHE A 28 -2.60 -22.43 -9.47
N ASP A 29 -1.94 -23.58 -9.31
CA ASP A 29 -0.55 -23.79 -9.73
C ASP A 29 -0.40 -23.57 -11.24
N SER A 30 -1.31 -24.13 -12.04
CA SER A 30 -1.34 -23.91 -13.50
C SER A 30 -1.54 -22.45 -13.89
N TRP A 31 -2.37 -21.71 -13.15
CA TRP A 31 -2.52 -20.27 -13.35
C TRP A 31 -1.24 -19.51 -12.95
N GLN A 32 -0.64 -19.86 -11.82
CA GLN A 32 0.58 -19.22 -11.30
C GLN A 32 1.75 -19.41 -12.27
N THR A 33 1.99 -20.65 -12.74
CA THR A 33 3.03 -20.96 -13.72
C THR A 33 2.87 -20.13 -14.99
N ARG A 34 1.65 -20.08 -15.58
CA ARG A 34 1.42 -19.26 -16.78
C ARG A 34 1.68 -17.76 -16.55
N ARG A 35 1.30 -17.23 -15.38
CA ARG A 35 1.54 -15.82 -15.04
C ARG A 35 3.02 -15.54 -14.81
N LEU A 36 3.72 -16.45 -14.16
CA LEU A 36 5.16 -16.38 -13.93
C LEU A 36 5.92 -16.44 -15.25
N ASP A 37 5.62 -17.41 -16.12
CA ASP A 37 6.25 -17.54 -17.44
C ASP A 37 6.07 -16.27 -18.28
N ALA A 38 4.86 -15.71 -18.30
CA ALA A 38 4.59 -14.46 -18.99
C ALA A 38 5.43 -13.31 -18.40
N PHE A 39 5.53 -13.22 -17.06
CA PHE A 39 6.34 -12.20 -16.39
C PHE A 39 7.83 -12.33 -16.72
N LEU A 40 8.40 -13.54 -16.59
CA LEU A 40 9.81 -13.82 -16.86
C LEU A 40 10.19 -13.51 -18.32
N ARG A 41 9.32 -13.87 -19.27
CA ARG A 41 9.57 -13.66 -20.71
C ARG A 41 9.42 -12.20 -21.16
N THR A 42 8.57 -11.42 -20.49
CA THR A 42 8.19 -10.09 -20.99
C THR A 42 8.57 -8.92 -20.09
N ARG A 43 8.24 -8.97 -18.81
CA ARG A 43 8.36 -7.83 -17.88
C ARG A 43 9.73 -7.79 -17.23
N LEU A 44 10.24 -8.95 -16.83
CA LEU A 44 11.50 -9.06 -16.13
C LEU A 44 12.67 -8.49 -16.96
N THR A 45 12.68 -8.77 -18.26
CA THR A 45 13.73 -8.33 -19.21
C THR A 45 13.76 -6.81 -19.45
N GLN A 46 12.72 -6.08 -19.01
CA GLN A 46 12.71 -4.62 -19.08
C GLN A 46 13.69 -4.00 -18.08
N ALA A 47 13.93 -4.66 -16.94
CA ALA A 47 15.02 -4.32 -16.04
C ALA A 47 16.33 -4.86 -16.63
N SER A 48 17.31 -3.99 -16.88
CA SER A 48 18.53 -4.38 -17.58
C SER A 48 19.35 -5.42 -16.82
N PHE A 49 19.26 -5.46 -15.49
CA PHE A 49 19.92 -6.47 -14.67
C PHE A 49 19.54 -7.90 -15.09
N TYR A 50 18.28 -8.15 -15.45
CA TYR A 50 17.77 -9.50 -15.71
C TYR A 50 17.82 -9.94 -17.17
N ARG A 51 18.34 -9.11 -18.10
CA ARG A 51 18.29 -9.40 -19.54
C ARG A 51 19.04 -10.66 -19.96
N ASP A 52 20.13 -10.93 -19.27
CA ASP A 52 21.09 -12.01 -19.56
C ASP A 52 20.80 -13.28 -18.74
N TYR A 53 19.77 -13.26 -17.88
CA TYR A 53 19.37 -14.42 -17.09
C TYR A 53 18.32 -15.27 -17.81
N PRO A 54 18.20 -16.57 -17.46
CA PRO A 54 17.18 -17.45 -18.01
C PRO A 54 15.76 -16.89 -17.81
N ARG A 55 14.95 -16.99 -18.87
CA ARG A 55 13.60 -16.37 -18.93
C ARG A 55 12.46 -17.37 -18.75
N HIS A 56 12.79 -18.62 -18.42
CA HIS A 56 11.85 -19.73 -18.30
C HIS A 56 11.95 -20.45 -16.95
N GLU A 57 12.86 -20.02 -16.08
CA GLU A 57 13.10 -20.67 -14.79
C GLU A 57 13.35 -19.62 -13.71
N LEU A 58 12.41 -19.51 -12.77
CA LEU A 58 12.53 -18.59 -11.64
C LEU A 58 13.71 -18.93 -10.73
N ALA A 59 13.96 -20.23 -10.53
CA ALA A 59 15.03 -20.72 -9.65
C ALA A 59 16.45 -20.39 -10.18
N ALA A 60 16.58 -20.11 -11.47
CA ALA A 60 17.85 -19.72 -12.08
C ALA A 60 18.16 -18.22 -11.91
N LEU A 61 17.23 -17.42 -11.37
CA LEU A 61 17.48 -16.02 -11.06
C LEU A 61 18.28 -15.88 -9.76
N PRO A 62 19.19 -14.90 -9.67
CA PRO A 62 19.98 -14.69 -8.47
C PRO A 62 19.08 -14.15 -7.36
N VAL A 63 19.28 -14.67 -6.15
CA VAL A 63 18.75 -14.04 -4.95
C VAL A 63 19.56 -12.77 -4.71
N VAL A 64 18.88 -11.62 -4.61
CA VAL A 64 19.51 -10.31 -4.43
C VAL A 64 19.07 -9.69 -3.12
N ASP A 65 19.99 -9.00 -2.45
CA ASP A 65 19.71 -8.26 -1.22
C ASP A 65 19.48 -6.77 -1.50
N LYS A 66 18.97 -6.06 -0.49
CA LYS A 66 18.69 -4.62 -0.58
C LYS A 66 19.94 -3.80 -0.92
N PRO A 67 21.10 -3.97 -0.25
CA PRO A 67 22.32 -3.25 -0.61
C PRO A 67 22.69 -3.38 -2.10
N PHE A 68 22.65 -4.59 -2.64
CA PHE A 68 22.96 -4.87 -4.03
C PHE A 68 21.94 -4.24 -4.98
N THR A 69 20.64 -4.35 -4.67
CA THR A 69 19.59 -3.69 -5.44
C THR A 69 19.77 -2.18 -5.46
N LEU A 70 20.11 -1.54 -4.33
CA LEU A 70 20.34 -0.10 -4.28
C LEU A 70 21.61 0.31 -5.04
N GLN A 71 22.72 -0.42 -4.88
CA GLN A 71 23.95 -0.15 -5.62
C GLN A 71 23.72 -0.20 -7.14
N ARG A 72 22.85 -1.11 -7.61
CA ARG A 72 22.52 -1.29 -9.02
C ARG A 72 21.13 -0.79 -9.38
N PHE A 73 20.59 0.19 -8.65
CA PHE A 73 19.18 0.60 -8.74
C PHE A 73 18.69 0.88 -10.17
N ALA A 74 19.52 1.56 -10.97
CA ALA A 74 19.24 1.84 -12.38
C ALA A 74 18.99 0.57 -13.21
N ALA A 75 19.70 -0.52 -12.91
CA ALA A 75 19.55 -1.78 -13.62
C ALA A 75 18.32 -2.58 -13.17
N PHE A 76 17.79 -2.31 -11.98
CA PHE A 76 16.60 -2.97 -11.44
C PHE A 76 15.28 -2.28 -11.81
N ASN A 77 15.31 -1.03 -12.28
CA ASN A 77 14.10 -0.35 -12.73
C ASN A 77 14.01 -0.28 -14.26
N THR A 78 12.79 -0.32 -14.78
CA THR A 78 12.52 -0.36 -16.24
C THR A 78 12.80 0.96 -16.97
N ARG A 79 13.21 2.01 -16.23
CA ARG A 79 13.45 3.35 -16.74
C ARG A 79 14.93 3.75 -16.69
N GLY A 80 15.81 2.90 -16.17
CA GLY A 80 17.23 3.22 -16.05
C GLY A 80 17.53 4.37 -15.09
N ILE A 81 16.59 4.76 -14.22
CA ILE A 81 16.74 5.92 -13.34
C ILE A 81 17.80 5.62 -12.28
N ALA A 82 18.79 6.50 -12.16
CA ALA A 82 19.84 6.38 -11.15
C ALA A 82 19.28 6.53 -9.72
N LEU A 83 19.93 5.88 -8.75
CA LEU A 83 19.52 5.90 -7.34
C LEU A 83 19.41 7.34 -6.81
N GLU A 84 20.44 8.15 -7.04
CA GLU A 84 20.50 9.53 -6.54
C GLU A 84 19.40 10.41 -7.13
N THR A 85 19.07 10.22 -8.41
CA THR A 85 17.95 10.93 -9.06
C THR A 85 16.63 10.57 -8.42
N ALA A 86 16.39 9.28 -8.14
CA ALA A 86 15.17 8.82 -7.49
C ALA A 86 15.09 9.30 -6.03
N LEU A 87 16.19 9.25 -5.28
CA LEU A 87 16.26 9.76 -3.90
C LEU A 87 16.02 11.27 -3.82
N ALA A 88 16.63 12.05 -4.72
CA ALA A 88 16.41 13.49 -4.79
C ALA A 88 14.94 13.82 -5.06
N ALA A 89 14.31 13.11 -6.01
CA ALA A 89 12.89 13.28 -6.31
C ALA A 89 11.99 12.91 -5.12
N ALA A 90 12.26 11.79 -4.44
CA ALA A 90 11.50 11.35 -3.29
C ALA A 90 11.59 12.35 -2.12
N ARG A 91 12.81 12.83 -1.81
CA ARG A 91 13.02 13.84 -0.75
C ARG A 91 12.36 15.18 -1.07
N ALA A 92 12.41 15.63 -2.33
CA ALA A 92 11.75 16.86 -2.74
C ALA A 92 10.23 16.77 -2.60
N LEU A 93 9.63 15.61 -2.90
CA LEU A 93 8.21 15.37 -2.67
C LEU A 93 7.84 15.36 -1.18
N GLU A 94 8.67 14.75 -0.32
CA GLU A 94 8.42 14.76 1.13
C GLU A 94 8.56 16.17 1.74
N SER A 95 9.53 16.96 1.30
CA SER A 95 9.82 18.27 1.89
C SER A 95 8.93 19.39 1.36
N SER A 96 8.61 19.38 0.06
CA SER A 96 7.95 20.50 -0.62
C SER A 96 6.66 20.12 -1.34
N GLY A 97 6.38 18.82 -1.50
CA GLY A 97 5.29 18.33 -2.34
C GLY A 97 5.51 18.55 -3.84
N VAL A 98 6.65 19.13 -4.25
CA VAL A 98 6.97 19.46 -5.63
C VAL A 98 8.04 18.52 -6.17
N LEU A 99 7.76 17.95 -7.33
CA LEU A 99 8.69 17.10 -8.05
C LEU A 99 9.73 17.97 -8.79
N PRO A 100 11.02 17.60 -8.78
CA PRO A 100 12.03 18.31 -9.57
C PRO A 100 11.67 18.29 -11.07
N SER A 101 11.88 19.40 -11.77
CA SER A 101 11.48 19.58 -13.18
C SER A 101 12.13 18.58 -14.14
N GLN A 102 13.33 18.09 -13.78
CA GLN A 102 14.09 17.09 -14.51
C GLN A 102 13.61 15.64 -14.30
N PHE A 103 12.70 15.41 -13.35
CA PHE A 103 12.17 14.08 -13.08
C PHE A 103 10.90 13.83 -13.89
N ASP A 104 10.71 12.60 -14.39
CA ASP A 104 9.52 12.25 -15.17
C ASP A 104 8.25 12.47 -14.34
N PRO A 105 7.37 13.43 -14.70
CA PRO A 105 6.17 13.74 -13.92
C PRO A 105 5.14 12.61 -13.95
N LYS A 106 5.32 11.59 -14.81
CA LYS A 106 4.46 10.40 -14.88
C LYS A 106 4.87 9.34 -13.86
N LEU A 107 6.02 9.50 -13.20
CA LEU A 107 6.53 8.60 -12.18
C LEU A 107 6.40 9.22 -10.79
N THR A 108 6.14 8.36 -9.83
CA THR A 108 6.25 8.66 -8.41
C THR A 108 7.56 8.07 -7.91
N ALA A 109 8.35 8.85 -7.19
CA ALA A 109 9.42 8.36 -6.32
C ALA A 109 8.96 8.47 -4.86
N GLY A 110 9.24 7.45 -4.05
CA GLY A 110 8.96 7.49 -2.62
C GLY A 110 10.05 6.80 -1.81
N LEU A 111 10.28 7.28 -0.60
CA LEU A 111 11.22 6.63 0.31
C LEU A 111 10.58 5.41 0.95
N SER A 112 11.39 4.37 1.13
CA SER A 112 11.07 3.27 2.02
C SER A 112 11.63 3.59 3.42
N SER A 113 10.87 3.27 4.45
CA SER A 113 11.18 3.49 5.88
C SER A 113 12.30 2.58 6.42
N GLY A 114 13.29 2.24 5.58
CA GLY A 114 14.23 1.13 5.78
C GLY A 114 14.83 1.01 7.20
N THR A 115 14.88 -0.21 7.70
CA THR A 115 15.38 -0.60 9.03
C THR A 115 16.91 -0.50 9.20
N SER A 116 17.65 -0.19 8.14
CA SER A 116 19.11 -0.35 8.03
C SER A 116 19.89 0.97 7.91
N GLY A 117 19.31 2.12 8.31
CA GLY A 117 19.97 3.43 8.31
C GLY A 117 20.08 4.14 6.95
N ARG A 118 20.16 3.40 5.83
CA ARG A 118 20.01 3.98 4.47
C ARG A 118 18.56 3.86 3.99
N PRO A 119 17.86 4.98 3.71
CA PRO A 119 16.52 4.93 3.12
C PRO A 119 16.62 4.31 1.73
N GLY A 120 15.82 3.27 1.48
CA GLY A 120 15.63 2.79 0.12
C GLY A 120 14.67 3.71 -0.62
N VAL A 121 14.56 3.54 -1.94
CA VAL A 121 13.62 4.28 -2.78
C VAL A 121 12.90 3.32 -3.71
N PHE A 122 11.66 3.64 -4.05
CA PHE A 122 10.91 2.91 -5.08
C PHE A 122 10.39 3.89 -6.14
N LEU A 123 10.05 3.34 -7.30
CA LEU A 123 9.46 4.05 -8.42
C LEU A 123 8.13 3.39 -8.80
N ALA A 124 7.12 4.20 -9.12
CA ALA A 124 5.84 3.69 -9.62
C ALA A 124 5.24 4.63 -10.66
N SER A 125 4.87 4.10 -11.82
CA SER A 125 4.07 4.79 -12.82
C SER A 125 2.63 4.97 -12.36
N ALA A 126 1.91 5.94 -12.96
CA ALA A 126 0.47 6.12 -12.71
C ALA A 126 -0.33 4.81 -12.89
N SER A 127 0.05 4.02 -13.89
CA SER A 127 -0.63 2.77 -14.21
C SER A 127 -0.40 1.66 -13.17
N GLU A 128 0.78 1.62 -12.57
CA GLU A 128 1.11 0.69 -11.48
C GLU A 128 0.38 1.11 -10.20
N ARG A 129 0.37 2.42 -9.90
CA ARG A 129 -0.39 2.95 -8.74
C ARG A 129 -1.88 2.68 -8.85
N ALA A 130 -2.47 2.86 -10.03
CA ALA A 130 -3.88 2.54 -10.28
C ALA A 130 -4.17 1.05 -10.11
N THR A 131 -3.28 0.18 -10.61
CA THR A 131 -3.40 -1.28 -10.44
C THR A 131 -3.32 -1.67 -8.96
N TRP A 132 -2.33 -1.13 -8.25
CA TRP A 132 -2.15 -1.31 -6.81
C TRP A 132 -3.39 -0.84 -6.03
N ALA A 133 -3.92 0.34 -6.33
CA ALA A 133 -5.13 0.85 -5.69
C ALA A 133 -6.33 -0.10 -5.88
N GLY A 134 -6.52 -0.63 -7.09
CA GLY A 134 -7.58 -1.61 -7.36
C GLY A 134 -7.43 -2.91 -6.57
N ILE A 135 -6.20 -3.43 -6.47
CA ILE A 135 -5.88 -4.62 -5.66
C ILE A 135 -6.17 -4.36 -4.19
N MET A 136 -5.69 -3.23 -3.66
CA MET A 136 -5.89 -2.84 -2.27
C MET A 136 -7.38 -2.74 -1.93
N LEU A 137 -8.15 -2.00 -2.73
CA LEU A 137 -9.60 -1.87 -2.54
C LEU A 137 -10.30 -3.23 -2.58
N ALA A 138 -9.89 -4.14 -3.47
CA ALA A 138 -10.49 -5.47 -3.56
C ALA A 138 -10.20 -6.36 -2.34
N ARG A 139 -9.05 -6.16 -1.68
CA ARG A 139 -8.64 -6.93 -0.50
C ARG A 139 -9.17 -6.34 0.81
N THR A 140 -9.26 -5.01 0.90
CA THR A 140 -9.60 -4.32 2.16
C THR A 140 -11.08 -4.00 2.29
N LEU A 141 -11.81 -3.80 1.19
CA LEU A 141 -13.24 -3.48 1.24
C LEU A 141 -14.10 -4.75 1.33
N ASP A 142 -14.76 -4.91 2.48
CA ASP A 142 -15.82 -5.90 2.64
C ASP A 142 -17.13 -5.46 1.98
N ARG A 143 -18.15 -6.33 2.05
CA ARG A 143 -19.45 -6.08 1.41
C ARG A 143 -20.15 -4.83 1.96
N ASP A 144 -19.97 -4.52 3.24
CA ASP A 144 -20.66 -3.40 3.88
C ASP A 144 -19.99 -2.07 3.53
N LEU A 145 -18.65 -2.04 3.47
CA LEU A 145 -17.92 -0.88 2.98
C LEU A 145 -18.19 -0.62 1.49
N LEU A 146 -18.30 -1.69 0.67
CA LEU A 146 -18.69 -1.55 -0.74
C LEU A 146 -20.10 -0.98 -0.91
N ARG A 147 -21.05 -1.41 -0.06
CA ARG A 147 -22.40 -0.82 -0.04
C ARG A 147 -22.33 0.66 0.30
N LEU A 148 -21.58 1.04 1.33
CA LEU A 148 -21.42 2.45 1.72
C LEU A 148 -20.84 3.30 0.58
N LEU A 149 -19.84 2.78 -0.13
CA LEU A 149 -19.28 3.44 -1.31
C LEU A 149 -20.32 3.60 -2.43
N ALA A 150 -21.21 2.63 -2.60
CA ALA A 150 -22.24 2.63 -3.64
C ALA A 150 -23.38 3.62 -3.37
N THR A 151 -23.82 3.80 -2.11
CA THR A 151 -24.99 4.63 -1.74
C THR A 151 -24.79 6.14 -1.99
N ARG A 152 -23.57 6.60 -2.28
CA ARG A 152 -23.21 8.01 -2.59
C ARG A 152 -23.55 9.04 -1.50
N ALA A 153 -24.03 8.63 -0.32
CA ALA A 153 -24.52 9.56 0.70
C ALA A 153 -23.40 10.32 1.43
N LYS A 154 -22.28 9.64 1.71
CA LYS A 154 -21.07 10.23 2.29
C LYS A 154 -19.82 9.48 1.80
N PRO A 155 -18.66 10.15 1.74
CA PRO A 155 -17.41 9.45 1.44
C PRO A 155 -17.09 8.45 2.56
N LEU A 156 -16.47 7.33 2.18
CA LEU A 156 -15.85 6.39 3.10
C LEU A 156 -14.61 7.05 3.69
N ARG A 157 -14.56 7.24 5.01
CA ARG A 157 -13.44 7.88 5.69
C ARG A 157 -12.43 6.82 6.14
N VAL A 158 -11.21 6.96 5.67
CA VAL A 158 -10.09 6.05 5.96
C VAL A 158 -9.02 6.82 6.70
N ALA A 159 -8.76 6.44 7.95
CA ALA A 159 -7.64 6.92 8.74
C ALA A 159 -6.47 5.94 8.60
N PHE A 160 -5.32 6.45 8.17
CA PHE A 160 -4.14 5.65 7.90
C PHE A 160 -2.92 6.20 8.65
N PHE A 161 -2.46 5.46 9.65
CA PHE A 161 -1.29 5.78 10.46
C PHE A 161 -0.07 5.03 9.95
N LEU A 162 1.00 5.75 9.60
CA LEU A 162 2.33 5.18 9.34
C LEU A 162 3.41 6.23 9.65
N ARG A 163 4.67 5.79 9.76
CA ARG A 163 5.84 6.67 9.97
C ARG A 163 6.24 7.45 8.72
N ALA A 164 5.85 7.01 7.54
CA ALA A 164 6.20 7.67 6.29
C ALA A 164 4.99 7.70 5.38
N ASN A 165 4.65 8.90 4.89
CA ASN A 165 3.63 9.05 3.88
C ASN A 165 4.21 8.75 2.50
N SER A 166 3.40 8.18 1.63
CA SER A 166 3.75 8.02 0.23
C SER A 166 2.56 8.39 -0.64
N SER A 167 2.84 9.03 -1.78
CA SER A 167 1.84 9.28 -2.83
C SER A 167 1.29 7.99 -3.45
N LEU A 168 1.83 6.81 -3.12
CA LEU A 168 1.16 5.54 -3.36
C LEU A 168 -0.22 5.51 -2.68
N TYR A 169 -0.29 5.81 -1.39
CA TYR A 169 -1.52 5.67 -0.59
C TYR A 169 -2.58 6.70 -0.98
N THR A 170 -2.16 7.93 -1.28
CA THR A 170 -3.09 9.00 -1.68
C THR A 170 -3.78 8.73 -3.02
N THR A 171 -3.31 7.76 -3.81
CA THR A 171 -4.00 7.31 -5.03
C THR A 171 -5.41 6.75 -4.73
N LEU A 172 -5.65 6.28 -3.50
CA LEU A 172 -6.98 5.83 -3.05
C LEU A 172 -7.96 6.98 -2.80
N HIS A 173 -7.46 8.21 -2.61
CA HIS A 173 -8.30 9.36 -2.35
C HIS A 173 -9.19 9.67 -3.57
N SER A 174 -10.49 9.80 -3.35
CA SER A 174 -11.46 10.11 -4.38
C SER A 174 -12.68 10.79 -3.78
N HIS A 175 -13.61 11.25 -4.63
CA HIS A 175 -14.89 11.78 -4.14
C HIS A 175 -15.69 10.76 -3.29
N ARG A 176 -15.36 9.46 -3.36
CA ARG A 176 -16.00 8.41 -2.55
C ARG A 176 -15.18 7.94 -1.37
N ILE A 177 -13.90 8.28 -1.33
CA ILE A 177 -12.98 7.84 -0.30
C ILE A 177 -12.22 9.06 0.19
N GLU A 178 -12.59 9.51 1.38
CA GLU A 178 -11.81 10.52 2.08
C GLU A 178 -10.70 9.82 2.84
N PHE A 179 -9.51 9.82 2.26
CA PHE A 179 -8.32 9.24 2.86
C PHE A 179 -7.54 10.30 3.64
N ARG A 180 -7.25 10.06 4.91
CA ARG A 180 -6.39 10.93 5.75
C ARG A 180 -5.22 10.15 6.31
N PHE A 181 -4.03 10.72 6.10
CA PHE A 181 -2.77 10.22 6.65
C PHE A 181 -2.52 10.84 8.02
N PHE A 182 -2.12 10.02 8.99
CA PHE A 182 -1.76 10.43 10.32
C PHE A 182 -0.30 10.05 10.59
N ASP A 183 0.56 11.07 10.76
CA ASP A 183 2.01 10.88 10.84
C ASP A 183 2.45 10.39 12.22
N LEU A 184 3.01 9.18 12.27
CA LEU A 184 3.55 8.62 13.51
C LEU A 184 4.86 9.27 13.96
N GLN A 185 5.56 10.04 13.12
CA GLN A 185 6.76 10.78 13.55
C GLN A 185 6.42 11.91 14.53
N ALA A 186 5.26 12.57 14.35
CA ALA A 186 4.75 13.55 15.29
C ALA A 186 4.27 12.92 16.62
N GLY A 187 4.06 11.59 16.62
CA GLY A 187 3.48 10.83 17.72
C GLY A 187 1.98 10.60 17.53
N ALA A 188 1.49 9.40 17.83
CA ALA A 188 0.08 9.06 17.63
C ALA A 188 -0.89 9.95 18.44
N HIS A 189 -0.46 10.37 19.64
CA HIS A 189 -1.24 11.21 20.55
C HIS A 189 -1.56 12.60 19.99
N THR A 190 -0.71 13.17 19.13
CA THR A 190 -0.94 14.52 18.56
C THR A 190 -2.14 14.54 17.61
N HIS A 191 -2.65 13.37 17.22
CA HIS A 191 -3.69 13.21 16.23
C HIS A 191 -5.07 12.91 16.83
N ILE A 192 -5.19 12.74 18.16
CA ILE A 192 -6.43 12.28 18.81
C ILE A 192 -7.63 13.14 18.44
N ASP A 193 -7.54 14.46 18.61
CA ASP A 193 -8.67 15.37 18.37
C ASP A 193 -9.08 15.38 16.90
N THR A 194 -8.08 15.38 16.01
CA THR A 194 -8.31 15.32 14.56
C THR A 194 -8.95 13.98 14.16
N LEU A 195 -8.51 12.88 14.76
CA LEU A 195 -9.05 11.54 14.52
C LEU A 195 -10.50 11.42 15.03
N ALA A 196 -10.78 11.94 16.22
CA ALA A 196 -12.12 11.96 16.81
C ALA A 196 -13.11 12.76 15.95
N GLY A 197 -12.72 13.97 15.53
CA GLY A 197 -13.53 14.79 14.62
C GLY A 197 -13.69 14.17 13.23
N PHE A 198 -12.68 13.44 12.75
CA PHE A 198 -12.74 12.73 11.48
C PHE A 198 -13.65 11.50 11.53
N ALA A 199 -13.74 10.81 12.67
CA ALA A 199 -14.59 9.64 12.93
C ALA A 199 -14.54 8.58 11.79
N PRO A 200 -13.38 7.98 11.51
CA PRO A 200 -13.18 7.09 10.35
C PRO A 200 -14.06 5.83 10.38
N GLU A 201 -14.50 5.38 9.20
CA GLU A 201 -15.11 4.05 9.05
C GLU A 201 -14.06 2.94 8.94
N VAL A 202 -12.86 3.25 8.44
CA VAL A 202 -11.73 2.32 8.33
C VAL A 202 -10.54 2.89 9.06
N LEU A 203 -10.00 2.12 10.01
CA LEU A 203 -8.78 2.45 10.73
C LEU A 203 -7.66 1.51 10.31
N VAL A 204 -6.55 2.06 9.84
CA VAL A 204 -5.37 1.32 9.41
C VAL A 204 -4.16 1.86 10.15
N ALA A 205 -3.49 1.02 10.94
CA ALA A 205 -2.32 1.44 11.72
C ALA A 205 -1.47 0.22 12.13
N PRO A 206 -0.23 0.44 12.62
CA PRO A 206 0.53 -0.59 13.31
C PRO A 206 -0.22 -1.17 14.50
N ALA A 207 0.05 -2.45 14.82
CA ALA A 207 -0.67 -3.18 15.87
C ALA A 207 -0.63 -2.45 17.22
N SER A 208 0.56 -1.97 17.61
CA SER A 208 0.76 -1.20 18.85
C SER A 208 -0.04 0.11 18.89
N VAL A 209 -0.15 0.80 17.75
CA VAL A 209 -0.95 2.03 17.62
C VAL A 209 -2.44 1.72 17.71
N LEU A 210 -2.90 0.63 17.08
CA LEU A 210 -4.28 0.17 17.19
C LEU A 210 -4.64 -0.21 18.63
N GLY A 211 -3.77 -0.94 19.31
CA GLY A 211 -3.94 -1.31 20.72
C GLY A 211 -4.03 -0.08 21.61
N TRP A 212 -3.13 0.88 21.44
CA TRP A 212 -3.21 2.15 22.17
C TRP A 212 -4.52 2.92 21.91
N LEU A 213 -4.93 3.08 20.65
CA LEU A 213 -6.20 3.72 20.29
C LEU A 213 -7.42 2.99 20.88
N ALA A 214 -7.38 1.66 20.90
CA ALA A 214 -8.42 0.82 21.52
C ALA A 214 -8.50 1.07 23.03
N GLY A 215 -7.36 1.16 23.72
CA GLY A 215 -7.29 1.54 25.14
C GLY A 215 -7.86 2.93 25.42
N GLU A 216 -7.56 3.92 24.57
CA GLU A 216 -8.15 5.26 24.66
C GLU A 216 -9.69 5.24 24.47
N THR A 217 -10.20 4.39 23.58
CA THR A 217 -11.64 4.19 23.40
C THR A 217 -12.29 3.54 24.62
N LEU A 218 -11.71 2.46 25.16
CA LEU A 218 -12.21 1.78 26.35
C LEU A 218 -12.21 2.68 27.58
N ALA A 219 -11.22 3.56 27.69
CA ALA A 219 -11.16 4.57 28.75
C ALA A 219 -12.10 5.78 28.54
N GLY A 220 -12.90 5.79 27.47
CA GLY A 220 -13.87 6.85 27.17
C GLY A 220 -13.26 8.16 26.67
N ARG A 221 -11.95 8.20 26.39
CA ARG A 221 -11.23 9.40 25.92
C ARG A 221 -11.33 9.60 24.42
N LEU A 222 -11.56 8.52 23.67
CA LEU A 222 -11.60 8.54 22.21
C LEU A 222 -12.86 7.82 21.67
N PRO A 223 -13.94 8.55 21.33
CA PRO A 223 -15.21 7.96 20.92
C PRO A 223 -15.19 7.48 19.46
N LEU A 224 -14.43 6.42 19.19
CA LEU A 224 -14.34 5.81 17.86
C LEU A 224 -15.19 4.55 17.75
N SER A 225 -15.75 4.34 16.56
CA SER A 225 -16.47 3.11 16.20
C SER A 225 -16.19 2.74 14.74
N PRO A 226 -14.95 2.34 14.41
CA PRO A 226 -14.62 1.94 13.06
C PRO A 226 -15.41 0.70 12.65
N ARG A 227 -15.81 0.64 11.38
CA ARG A 227 -16.45 -0.54 10.80
C ARG A 227 -15.41 -1.62 10.47
N LYS A 228 -14.20 -1.20 10.16
CA LYS A 228 -13.09 -2.07 9.77
C LYS A 228 -11.78 -1.59 10.42
N VAL A 229 -11.03 -2.54 10.96
CA VAL A 229 -9.69 -2.31 11.49
C VAL A 229 -8.70 -3.18 10.72
N ILE A 230 -7.59 -2.56 10.31
CA ILE A 230 -6.53 -3.22 9.53
C ILE A 230 -5.18 -2.96 10.20
N SER A 231 -4.54 -4.01 10.68
CA SER A 231 -3.16 -4.00 11.16
C SER A 231 -2.18 -4.09 10.00
N VAL A 232 -1.13 -3.26 10.04
CA VAL A 232 -0.06 -3.18 9.04
C VAL A 232 1.30 -3.00 9.72
N ALA A 233 2.41 -3.22 9.02
CA ALA A 233 3.78 -2.85 9.43
C ALA A 233 4.36 -3.55 10.69
N GLU A 234 3.54 -4.15 11.54
CA GLU A 234 3.94 -4.87 12.76
C GLU A 234 3.26 -6.24 12.81
N VAL A 235 3.82 -7.14 13.63
CA VAL A 235 3.13 -8.39 14.00
C VAL A 235 1.97 -8.00 14.92
N LEU A 236 0.80 -8.57 14.65
CA LEU A 236 -0.34 -8.43 15.56
C LEU A 236 -0.18 -9.41 16.71
N GLU A 237 0.20 -8.91 17.89
CA GLU A 237 0.30 -9.71 19.10
C GLU A 237 -1.10 -10.04 19.66
N PRO A 238 -1.29 -11.18 20.36
CA PRO A 238 -2.58 -11.59 20.90
C PRO A 238 -3.21 -10.57 21.85
N ASP A 239 -2.40 -9.86 22.64
CA ASP A 239 -2.87 -8.86 23.60
C ASP A 239 -3.44 -7.63 22.90
N ASP A 240 -2.77 -7.14 21.84
CA ASP A 240 -3.28 -6.06 21.00
C ASP A 240 -4.58 -6.48 20.30
N GLU A 241 -4.63 -7.69 19.74
CA GLU A 241 -5.85 -8.20 19.09
C GLU A 241 -7.03 -8.28 20.07
N ALA A 242 -6.79 -8.77 21.29
CA ALA A 242 -7.80 -8.86 22.33
C ALA A 242 -8.35 -7.48 22.71
N LEU A 243 -7.46 -6.50 22.94
CA LEU A 243 -7.82 -5.14 23.31
C LEU A 243 -8.61 -4.43 22.20
N ILE A 244 -8.16 -4.58 20.95
CA ILE A 244 -8.85 -4.02 19.77
C ILE A 244 -10.27 -4.62 19.63
N ARG A 245 -10.39 -5.93 19.84
CA ARG A 245 -11.68 -6.63 19.77
C ARG A 245 -12.61 -6.20 20.90
N GLU A 246 -12.09 -5.97 22.10
CA GLU A 246 -12.86 -5.46 23.23
C GLU A 246 -13.39 -4.04 22.95
N ALA A 247 -12.55 -3.14 22.42
CA ALA A 247 -12.92 -1.76 22.16
C ALA A 247 -14.00 -1.59 21.09
N TRP A 248 -13.94 -2.35 20.00
CA TRP A 248 -14.80 -2.11 18.82
C TRP A 248 -15.63 -3.31 18.37
N GLY A 249 -15.45 -4.49 18.97
CA GLY A 249 -16.15 -5.72 18.59
C GLY A 249 -15.85 -6.15 17.15
N LYS A 250 -14.68 -5.78 16.60
CA LYS A 250 -14.27 -6.09 15.22
C LYS A 250 -13.11 -7.07 15.20
N LEU A 251 -13.09 -7.92 14.16
CA LEU A 251 -11.90 -8.69 13.82
C LEU A 251 -10.86 -7.77 13.19
N VAL A 252 -9.60 -7.96 13.59
CA VAL A 252 -8.47 -7.22 13.03
C VAL A 252 -8.01 -7.90 11.76
N HIS A 253 -8.09 -7.20 10.63
CA HIS A 253 -7.54 -7.71 9.38
C HIS A 253 -6.04 -7.41 9.34
N GLN A 254 -5.20 -8.37 8.97
CA GLN A 254 -3.77 -8.14 8.80
C GLN A 254 -3.43 -7.98 7.32
N LEU A 255 -2.65 -6.96 6.99
CA LEU A 255 -2.21 -6.69 5.63
C LEU A 255 -0.68 -6.53 5.59
N TYR A 256 -0.04 -7.39 4.79
CA TYR A 256 1.41 -7.48 4.59
C TYR A 256 1.76 -7.37 3.11
#